data_AF-H2C4R7-F1
#
_entry.id   AF-H2C4R7-F1
#
_cell.length_a   1.000
_cell.length_b   1.000
_cell.length_c   1.000
_cell.angle_alpha   90.00
_cell.angle_beta   90.00
_cell.angle_gamma   90.00
#
_symmetry.space_group_name_H-M   'P 1'
#
loop_
_entity.id
_entity.type
_entity.pdbx_description
1 polymer ?
#
loop_
_entity_poly.entity_id
_entity_poly.type
_entity_poly.pdbx_seq_one_letter_code
_entity_poly.pdbx_strand_id
1 'polypeptide(L)' 'MIVKKIRGMIIVFPSEDIMNKVLKDAEIKPEEIEDVKNDKQ' A
#
# COMPACT_ATOMS: atom_id res chain seq x y z
N MET A 1 6.18 5.01 -8.37
CA MET A 1 4.90 4.32 -8.12
C MET A 1 5.10 3.40 -6.94
N ILE A 2 4.20 3.44 -5.95
CA ILE A 2 4.31 2.66 -4.71
C ILE A 2 3.36 1.49 -4.82
N VAL A 3 3.83 0.29 -4.51
CA VAL A 3 3.01 -0.93 -4.56
C VAL A 3 2.90 -1.50 -3.16
N LYS A 4 1.67 -1.67 -2.69
CA LYS A 4 1.39 -2.30 -1.40
C LYS A 4 0.38 -3.41 -1.60
N LYS A 5 0.50 -4.47 -0.81
CA LYS A 5 -0.52 -5.50 -0.70
C LYS A 5 -1.32 -5.24 0.57
N ILE A 6 -2.61 -5.03 0.43
CA ILE A 6 -3.49 -4.65 1.53
C ILE A 6 -4.67 -5.62 1.55
N ARG A 7 -4.86 -6.35 2.65
CA ARG A 7 -5.89 -7.40 2.79
C ARG A 7 -5.91 -8.39 1.62
N GLY A 8 -4.74 -8.73 1.07
CA GLY A 8 -4.62 -9.63 -0.09
C GLY A 8 -4.79 -8.97 -1.47
N MET A 9 -5.14 -7.69 -1.54
CA MET A 9 -5.26 -6.93 -2.80
C MET A 9 -3.98 -6.14 -3.10
N ILE A 10 -3.51 -6.17 -4.34
CA ILE A 10 -2.40 -5.31 -4.78
C ILE A 10 -2.95 -3.95 -5.17
N ILE A 11 -2.45 -2.90 -4.52
CA ILE A 11 -2.83 -1.51 -4.78
C ILE A 11 -1.58 -0.74 -5.20
N VAL A 12 -1.70 0.01 -6.29
CA VAL A 12 -0.64 0.88 -6.82
C VAL A 12 -1.00 2.32 -6.55
N PHE A 13 -0.15 3.01 -5.81
CA PHE A 13 -0.31 4.42 -5.47
C PHE A 13 0.62 5.29 -6.34
N PRO A 14 0.11 6.42 -6.85
CA PRO A 14 0.91 7.35 -7.65
C PRO A 14 1.93 8.14 -6.82
N SER A 15 1.66 8.40 -5.53
CA SER A 15 2.56 9.09 -4.58
C SER A 15 2.29 8.69 -3.14
N GLU A 16 3.20 9.02 -2.21
CA GLU A 16 3.04 8.76 -0.77
C GLU A 16 1.87 9.54 -0.17
N ASP A 17 1.65 10.78 -0.59
CA ASP A 17 0.54 11.60 -0.10
C ASP A 17 -0.82 10.96 -0.37
N ILE A 18 -1.00 10.44 -1.59
CA ILE A 18 -2.23 9.75 -1.99
C ILE A 18 -2.38 8.44 -1.23
N MET A 19 -1.29 7.68 -1.06
CA MET A 19 -1.29 6.46 -0.25
C MET A 19 -1.74 6.74 1.18
N ASN A 20 -1.10 7.69 1.87
CA ASN A 20 -1.40 8.01 3.26
C ASN A 20 -2.84 8.50 3.45
N LYS A 21 -3.34 9.31 2.51
CA LYS A 21 -4.74 9.75 2.52
C LYS A 21 -5.71 8.58 2.38
N VAL A 22 -5.51 7.72 1.37
CA VAL A 22 -6.37 6.56 1.12
C VAL A 22 -6.34 5.56 2.28
N LEU A 23 -5.15 5.26 2.81
CA LEU A 23 -5.00 4.35 3.97
C LEU A 23 -5.72 4.88 5.20
N LYS A 24 -5.63 6.20 5.46
CA LYS A 24 -6.32 6.86 6.57
C LYS A 24 -7.83 6.85 6.38
N ASP A 25 -8.31 7.24 5.20
CA ASP A 25 -9.75 7.33 4.89
C ASP A 25 -10.43 5.96 4.94
N ALA A 26 -9.70 4.89 4.58
CA ALA A 26 -10.18 3.51 4.65
C ALA A 26 -9.90 2.81 5.99
N GLU A 27 -9.40 3.55 7.00
CA GLU A 27 -9.08 3.05 8.35
C GLU A 27 -8.19 1.80 8.35
N ILE A 28 -7.24 1.76 7.41
CA ILE A 28 -6.36 0.60 7.26
C ILE A 28 -5.27 0.65 8.30
N LYS A 29 -5.13 -0.45 9.04
CA LYS A 29 -4.11 -0.54 10.07
C LYS A 29 -2.77 -0.95 9.47
N PRO A 30 -1.63 -0.53 10.04
CA PRO A 30 -0.31 -0.86 9.52
C PRO A 30 -0.07 -2.37 9.38
N GLU A 31 -0.61 -3.19 10.27
CA GLU A 31 -0.50 -4.66 10.22
C GLU A 31 -1.21 -5.30 9.01
N GLU A 32 -2.11 -4.57 8.35
CA GLU A 32 -2.84 -5.02 7.16
C GLU A 32 -2.09 -4.68 5.86
N ILE A 33 -0.98 -3.95 5.97
CA ILE A 33 -0.17 -3.46 4.85
C ILE A 33 1.08 -4.32 4.75
N GLU A 34 1.17 -5.08 3.66
CA GLU A 34 2.35 -5.82 3.27
C GLU A 34 3.14 -5.03 2.22
N ASP A 35 4.44 -4.85 2.48
CA ASP A 35 5.38 -4.33 1.50
C ASP A 35 5.62 -5.37 0.41
N VAL A 36 5.23 -5.04 -0.81
CA VAL A 36 5.59 -5.84 -1.97
C VAL A 36 7.02 -5.45 -2.33
N LYS A 37 8.01 -6.07 -1.69
CA LYS A 37 9.39 -6.01 -2.16
C LYS A 37 9.39 -6.57 -3.58
N ASN A 38 9.85 -5.76 -4.51
CA ASN A 38 10.09 -6.21 -5.87
C ASN A 38 11.35 -7.07 -5.84
N ASP A 39 11.23 -8.32 -5.37
CA ASP A 39 12.30 -9.33 -5.44
C ASP A 39 12.45 -9.77 -6.89
N LYS A 40 13.11 -8.92 -7.69
CA LYS A 40 13.76 -9.25 -8.95
C LYS A 40 15.07 -8.45 -8.94
N GLN A 41 16.21 -9.06 -8.60
CA GLN A 41 17.08 -9.82 -9.52
C GLN A 41 17.34 -9.07 -10.82
#